data_AF-A0A3B9DF54-F1
#
_entry.id   AF-A0A3B9DF54-F1
#
_cell.length_a   1.000
_cell.length_b   1.000
_cell.length_c   1.000
_cell.angle_alpha   90.00
_cell.angle_beta   90.00
_cell.angle_gamma   90.00
#
_symmetry.space_group_name_H-M   'P 1'
#
loop_
_entity.id
_entity.type
_entity.pdbx_description
1 polymer ?
#
loop_
_entity_poly.entity_id
_entity_poly.type
_entity_poly.pdbx_seq_one_letter_code
_entity_poly.pdbx_strand_id
1 'polypeptide(L)' 'LRRNVTTAEVGNAAAFLCSDLASGISGEILYVDGGFNTTAMGSLEEATAE' A
#
# COMPACT_ATOMS: atom_id res chain seq x y z
N LEU A 1 0.73 3.45 7.53
CA LEU A 1 1.61 4.64 7.38
C LEU A 1 1.03 5.92 8.00
N ARG A 2 -0.28 5.98 8.34
CA ARG A 2 -0.96 7.17 8.90
C ARG A 2 -0.74 8.44 8.05
N ARG A 3 -0.60 8.25 6.74
CA ARG A 3 -0.56 9.30 5.71
C ARG A 3 -0.91 8.68 4.36
N ASN A 4 -1.27 9.54 3.41
CA ASN A 4 -1.41 9.14 2.02
C ASN A 4 -0.06 8.72 1.43
N VAL A 5 -0.11 7.76 0.51
CA VAL A 5 1.01 7.40 -0.35
C VAL A 5 1.33 8.53 -1.32
N THR A 6 2.59 8.59 -1.72
CA THR A 6 3.06 9.51 -2.76
C THR A 6 3.08 8.81 -4.12
N THR A 7 3.06 9.60 -5.20
CA THR A 7 3.19 9.07 -6.56
C THR A 7 4.54 8.38 -6.78
N ALA A 8 5.60 8.83 -6.11
CA ALA A 8 6.91 8.19 -6.16
C ALA A 8 6.89 6.78 -5.56
N GLU A 9 6.17 6.57 -4.45
CA GLU A 9 6.02 5.26 -3.82
C GLU A 9 5.26 4.28 -4.72
N VAL A 10 4.18 4.76 -5.36
CA VAL A 10 3.44 3.97 -6.37
C VAL A 10 4.32 3.66 -7.58
N GLY A 11 5.07 4.65 -8.07
CA GLY A 11 5.98 4.49 -9.20
C GLY A 11 7.10 3.47 -8.93
N ASN A 12 7.66 3.47 -7.71
CA ASN A 12 8.69 2.51 -7.31
C ASN A 12 8.12 1.08 -7.25
N ALA A 13 6.91 0.89 -6.75
CA ALA A 13 6.26 -0.42 -6.74
C ALA A 13 5.96 -0.92 -8.16
N ALA A 14 5.50 -0.03 -9.05
CA ALA A 14 5.32 -0.35 -10.46
C ALA A 14 6.66 -0.72 -11.14
N ALA A 15 7.72 0.05 -10.88
CA ALA A 15 9.05 -0.21 -11.41
C ALA A 15 9.58 -1.58 -10.95
N PHE A 16 9.35 -1.96 -9.69
CA PHE A 16 9.66 -3.30 -9.20
C PHE A 16 8.90 -4.39 -9.98
N LEU A 17 7.57 -4.26 -10.12
CA LEU A 17 6.73 -5.24 -10.84
C LEU A 17 7.08 -5.34 -12.33
N CYS A 18 7.58 -4.27 -12.94
CA CYS A 18 8.04 -4.26 -14.33
C CYS A 18 9.51 -4.69 -14.51
N SER A 19 10.22 -5.03 -13.43
CA SER A 19 11.63 -5.43 -13.47
C SER A 19 11.80 -6.96 -13.37
N ASP A 20 13.02 -7.43 -13.67
CA ASP A 20 13.39 -8.84 -13.53
C ASP A 20 13.26 -9.36 -12.08
N LEU A 21 13.25 -8.46 -11.08
CA LEU A 21 13.06 -8.82 -9.68
C LEU A 21 11.67 -9.40 -9.40
N ALA A 22 10.69 -9.09 -10.25
CA ALA A 22 9.34 -9.62 -10.16
C ALA A 22 9.08 -10.79 -11.13
N SER A 23 10.14 -11.39 -11.72
CA SER A 23 10.02 -12.46 -12.72
C SER A 23 9.19 -13.68 -12.29
N GLY A 24 9.09 -13.94 -10.99
CA GLY A 24 8.26 -15.01 -10.42
C GLY A 24 6.86 -14.59 -9.98
N ILE A 25 6.47 -13.34 -10.17
CA ILE A 25 5.20 -12.77 -9.67
C ILE A 25 4.24 -12.61 -10.85
N SER A 26 3.09 -13.30 -10.79
CA SER A 26 2.06 -13.22 -11.81
C SER A 26 0.68 -13.42 -11.18
N GLY A 27 -0.34 -12.72 -11.68
CA GLY A 27 -1.72 -12.83 -11.19
C GLY A 27 -1.97 -12.17 -9.82
N GLU A 28 -1.01 -11.44 -9.28
CA GLU A 28 -1.09 -10.84 -7.95
C GLU A 28 -1.60 -9.39 -7.96
N ILE A 29 -2.29 -9.01 -6.88
CA ILE A 29 -2.71 -7.63 -6.62
C ILE A 29 -1.86 -7.07 -5.48
N LEU A 30 -0.93 -6.17 -5.83
CA LEU A 30 -0.10 -5.48 -4.86
C LEU A 30 -0.77 -4.18 -4.38
N TYR A 31 -1.09 -4.12 -3.09
CA TYR A 31 -1.61 -2.89 -2.47
C TYR A 31 -0.48 -1.92 -2.15
N VAL A 32 -0.61 -0.68 -2.61
CA VAL A 32 0.30 0.44 -2.33
C VAL A 32 -0.53 1.61 -1.81
N ASP A 33 -1.08 1.45 -0.61
CA ASP A 33 -2.06 2.37 -0.01
C ASP A 33 -1.70 2.78 1.42
N GLY A 34 -0.49 2.43 1.87
CA GLY A 34 -0.04 2.68 3.23
C GLY A 34 -0.66 1.78 4.29
N GLY A 35 -1.19 0.62 3.89
CA GLY A 35 -1.78 -0.40 4.76
C GLY A 35 -3.27 -0.19 5.00
N PHE A 36 -3.94 0.58 4.15
CA PHE A 36 -5.37 0.84 4.29
C PHE A 36 -6.20 -0.41 4.03
N ASN A 37 -5.81 -1.25 3.07
CA ASN A 37 -6.49 -2.50 2.75
C ASN A 37 -6.53 -3.50 3.91
N THR A 38 -5.62 -3.40 4.88
CA THR A 38 -5.56 -4.31 6.04
C THR A 38 -6.26 -3.76 7.28
N THR A 39 -6.59 -2.46 7.31
CA THR A 39 -7.33 -1.87 8.42
C THR A 39 -8.82 -2.19 8.29
N ALA A 40 -9.33 -3.02 9.20
CA ALA A 40 -10.74 -3.46 9.22
C ALA A 40 -11.72 -2.39 9.77
N MET A 41 -11.22 -1.45 10.57
CA MET A 41 -11.94 -0.28 11.10
C MET A 41 -10.97 0.92 11.11
N GLY A 42 -11.51 2.14 11.04
CA GLY A 42 -10.74 3.38 11.20
C GLY A 42 -9.89 3.38 12.48
N SER A 43 -8.91 4.28 12.57
CA SER A 43 -7.99 4.28 13.71
C SER A 43 -8.76 4.39 15.03
N LEU A 44 -8.56 3.46 15.96
CA LEU A 44 -9.25 3.48 17.26
C LEU A 44 -8.91 4.74 18.07
N GLU A 45 -7.79 5.40 17.76
CA GLU A 45 -7.40 6.69 18.34
C GLU A 45 -8.36 7.83 17.95
N GLU A 46 -8.96 7.81 16.75
CA GLU A 46 -9.98 8.81 16.36
C GLU A 46 -11.34 8.52 17.01
N ALA A 47 -11.65 7.25 17.28
CA ALA A 47 -12.94 6.84 17.87
C ALA A 47 -13.08 7.17 19.37
N THR A 48 -11.96 7.47 20.05
CA THR A 48 -11.94 7.81 21.49
C THR A 48 -11.71 9.30 21.75
N ALA A 49 -11.71 10.14 20.71
CA ALA A 49 -11.43 11.57 20.81
C ALA A 49 -12.70 12.45 20.91
N GLU A 50 -13.85 11.88 21.26
CA GLU A 50 -15.11 12.59 21.54
C GLU A 50 -15.44 12.64 23.04
#